data_AF-A0A7G5BUR1-F1
#
_entry.id   AF-A0A7G5BUR1-F1
#
_cell.length_a   1.000
_cell.length_b   1.000
_cell.length_c   1.000
_cell.angle_alpha   90.00
_cell.angle_beta   90.00
_cell.angle_gamma   90.00
#
_symmetry.space_group_name_H-M   'P 1'
#
loop_
_entity.id
_entity.type
_entity.pdbx_description
1 polymer ?
#
loop_
_entity_poly.entity_id
_entity_poly.type
_entity_poly.pdbx_seq_one_letter_code
_entity_poly.pdbx_strand_id
1 'polypeptide(L)'
;MDCESLYGNLNSNGGSAVSSQAVSDGVQAVQPAAPNKSGNTFGGWYTDAGLTTAFAFTTPITGNTTLYAKWTPNTYTVTFNSNGGTAVGGQSVSHNGTATAPSEPTLPGSTFGWWYLDDVTFSTPFLFTTPIIGDTTLYAKWTINQYLILFNSDGGTAVSNQTVSHNSTATTPSNPTKVGHSFSGWYTDAGLTMPFAFTTAIRGNLTLYAGWTAEVYPVTFNSNGGTAVSAQSVSYNDTAIAPTDPTKTGYTFEGWYKDAGFTTLFHFTDAITGTATLHAKWLADIHTVTFESNGGTSVSSQEVSYDGTATEPADPAKTGYAFEAWYTDEDMTVPFTFSTAITGDLTLYANWTANSYAVTFDSNGGSTVSSQPVSYNNTATAPADPTMAGHTFEGWYTDEDLTTAFTFATAITGI
;
A
#
# COMPACT_ATOMS: atom_id res chain seq x y z
N MET A 1 84.98 19.01 91.67
CA MET A 1 83.53 18.79 91.83
C MET A 1 83.08 18.40 90.44
N ASP A 2 83.15 17.10 90.16
CA ASP A 2 82.86 16.56 88.85
C ASP A 2 81.37 16.73 88.61
N CYS A 3 81.04 17.57 87.63
CA CYS A 3 79.66 17.82 87.26
C CYS A 3 79.14 16.56 86.58
N GLU A 4 78.41 15.73 87.32
CA GLU A 4 77.83 14.48 86.81
C GLU A 4 76.96 14.84 85.61
N SER A 5 77.41 14.42 84.42
CA SER A 5 76.72 14.73 83.17
C SER A 5 75.60 13.71 83.01
N LEU A 6 74.36 14.19 83.14
CA LEU A 6 73.16 13.40 82.94
C LEU A 6 72.87 13.29 81.44
N TYR A 7 72.46 12.11 81.00
CA TYR A 7 72.17 11.86 79.59
C TYR A 7 70.66 11.96 79.34
N GLY A 8 70.28 12.92 78.51
CA GLY A 8 68.97 12.98 77.89
C GLY A 8 68.95 12.08 76.65
N ASN A 9 68.35 10.89 76.77
CA ASN A 9 68.12 10.03 75.61
C ASN A 9 66.84 10.47 74.89
N LEU A 10 66.92 10.69 73.58
CA LEU A 10 65.81 11.20 72.77
C LEU A 10 65.32 10.09 71.83
N ASN A 11 64.29 9.37 72.26
CA ASN A 11 63.67 8.34 71.45
C ASN A 11 62.63 8.96 70.50
N SER A 12 62.98 9.06 69.22
CA SER A 12 62.11 9.61 68.18
C SER A 12 60.85 8.78 67.89
N ASN A 13 60.72 7.60 68.50
CA ASN A 13 59.55 6.72 68.39
C ASN A 13 59.18 6.44 66.91
N GLY A 14 60.19 6.07 66.13
CA GLY A 14 60.11 5.80 64.69
C GLY A 14 60.20 7.02 63.78
N GLY A 15 60.51 8.22 64.31
CA GLY A 15 60.93 9.38 63.51
C GLY A 15 62.44 9.39 63.23
N SER A 16 62.92 10.44 62.55
CA SER A 16 64.34 10.65 62.28
C SER A 16 65.17 10.63 63.58
N ALA A 17 66.41 10.14 63.50
CA ALA A 17 67.29 10.06 64.65
C ALA A 17 67.55 11.45 65.27
N VAL A 18 67.60 11.50 66.61
CA VAL A 18 67.91 12.70 67.37
C VAL A 18 69.05 12.36 68.34
N SER A 19 70.14 13.13 68.27
CA SER A 19 71.32 12.88 69.12
C SER A 19 71.00 13.12 70.58
N SER A 20 71.49 12.24 71.46
CA SER A 20 71.42 12.41 72.91
C SER A 20 72.18 13.65 73.36
N GLN A 21 71.78 14.22 74.49
CA GLN A 21 72.43 15.40 75.09
C GLN A 21 73.04 15.05 76.44
N ALA A 22 74.24 15.55 76.70
CA ALA A 22 74.86 15.54 78.02
C ALA A 22 74.59 16.89 78.69
N VAL A 23 73.91 16.86 79.84
CA VAL A 23 73.45 18.06 80.56
C VAL A 23 73.86 17.92 82.03
N SER A 24 74.42 18.97 82.61
CA SER A 24 74.76 19.00 84.04
C SER A 24 73.51 18.92 84.92
N ASP A 25 73.61 18.27 86.07
CA ASP A 25 72.53 18.20 87.06
C ASP A 25 71.95 19.59 87.40
N GLY A 26 70.62 19.69 87.40
CA GLY A 26 69.89 20.93 87.66
C GLY A 26 69.87 21.94 86.50
N VAL A 27 70.40 21.60 85.32
CA VAL A 27 70.40 22.45 84.12
C VAL A 27 69.32 22.00 83.12
N GLN A 28 68.79 22.95 82.34
CA GLN A 28 67.83 22.69 81.26
C GLN A 28 68.53 22.03 80.05
N ALA A 29 67.89 21.01 79.48
CA ALA A 29 68.31 20.45 78.20
C ALA A 29 68.00 21.42 77.05
N VAL A 30 68.79 21.38 75.97
CA VAL A 30 68.50 22.20 74.78
C VAL A 30 67.39 21.52 73.99
N GLN A 31 66.35 22.25 73.58
CA GLN A 31 65.32 21.66 72.72
C GLN A 31 65.93 21.28 71.36
N PRO A 32 65.90 19.98 70.96
CA PRO A 32 66.38 19.57 69.66
C PRO A 32 65.43 20.09 68.56
N ALA A 33 65.93 20.16 67.32
CA ALA A 33 65.04 20.29 66.17
C ALA A 33 64.02 19.15 66.19
N ALA A 34 62.76 19.47 65.85
CA ALA A 34 61.71 18.45 65.82
C ALA A 34 62.14 17.32 64.87
N PRO A 35 62.11 16.04 65.32
CA PRO A 35 62.33 14.94 64.41
C PRO A 35 61.27 14.96 63.30
N ASN A 36 61.54 14.30 62.19
CA ASN A 36 60.58 14.11 61.11
C ASN A 36 60.07 12.66 61.12
N LYS A 37 58.76 12.47 61.03
CA LYS A 37 58.14 11.17 60.76
C LYS A 37 57.13 11.37 59.64
N SER A 38 57.35 10.70 58.50
CA SER A 38 56.47 10.82 57.33
C SER A 38 55.01 10.60 57.73
N GLY A 39 54.13 11.51 57.27
CA GLY A 39 52.69 11.42 57.51
C GLY A 39 52.22 11.63 58.95
N ASN A 40 53.08 12.14 59.83
CA ASN A 40 52.73 12.43 61.21
C ASN A 40 53.17 13.84 61.62
N THR A 41 52.35 14.51 62.42
CA THR A 41 52.69 15.79 63.03
C THR A 41 53.35 15.56 64.39
N PHE A 42 54.48 16.22 64.63
CA PHE A 42 55.23 16.13 65.88
C PHE A 42 54.47 16.85 67.01
N GLY A 43 54.07 16.10 68.03
CA GLY A 43 53.27 16.57 69.16
C GLY A 43 54.06 16.91 70.42
N GLY A 44 55.40 16.93 70.34
CA GLY A 44 56.29 17.22 71.47
C GLY A 44 56.96 15.99 72.09
N TRP A 45 57.78 16.24 73.10
CA TRP A 45 58.54 15.23 73.84
C TRP A 45 57.85 14.91 75.17
N TYR A 46 57.87 13.65 75.58
CA TYR A 46 57.18 13.14 76.77
C TYR A 46 58.13 12.33 77.65
N THR A 47 57.98 12.39 78.97
CA THR A 47 58.89 11.72 79.91
C THR A 47 58.64 10.22 80.07
N ASP A 48 57.54 9.71 79.53
CA ASP A 48 57.13 8.32 79.62
C ASP A 48 56.79 7.70 78.26
N ALA A 49 57.05 6.40 78.11
CA ALA A 49 56.74 5.65 76.89
C ALA A 49 55.23 5.56 76.59
N GLY A 50 54.36 5.77 77.60
CA GLY A 50 52.91 5.87 77.44
C GLY A 50 52.44 7.21 76.87
N LEU A 51 53.33 8.18 76.67
CA LEU A 51 53.07 9.51 76.11
C LEU A 51 52.01 10.29 76.90
N THR A 52 52.05 10.17 78.23
CA THR A 52 51.06 10.78 79.14
C THR A 52 51.53 12.11 79.74
N THR A 53 52.83 12.25 79.99
CA THR A 53 53.43 13.44 80.63
C THR A 53 54.32 14.21 79.66
N ALA A 54 53.87 15.38 79.19
CA ALA A 54 54.64 16.22 78.29
C ALA A 54 55.85 16.85 79.00
N PHE A 55 57.00 16.86 78.34
CA PHE A 55 58.22 17.49 78.82
C PHE A 55 58.41 18.88 78.21
N ALA A 56 58.56 19.89 79.06
CA ALA A 56 58.99 21.22 78.66
C ALA A 56 60.50 21.35 78.85
N PHE A 57 61.23 21.77 77.82
CA PHE A 57 62.70 21.96 77.89
C PHE A 57 63.13 23.11 78.82
N THR A 58 62.18 23.83 79.41
CA THR A 58 62.41 24.73 80.55
C THR A 58 62.51 24.01 81.89
N THR A 59 62.28 22.69 81.94
CA THR A 59 62.37 21.88 83.16
C THR A 59 63.82 21.41 83.34
N PRO A 60 64.47 21.67 84.49
CA PRO A 60 65.80 21.14 84.79
C PRO A 60 65.84 19.61 84.77
N ILE A 61 66.90 19.05 84.21
CA ILE A 61 67.17 17.61 84.27
C ILE A 61 67.90 17.31 85.59
N THR A 62 67.31 16.44 86.42
CA THR A 62 67.86 16.04 87.74
C THR A 62 68.15 14.53 87.85
N GLY A 63 68.02 13.81 86.73
CA GLY A 63 68.44 12.42 86.58
C GLY A 63 68.48 11.98 85.12
N ASN A 64 69.04 10.80 84.84
CA ASN A 64 69.05 10.21 83.50
C ASN A 64 67.61 10.08 82.99
N THR A 65 67.28 10.79 81.91
CA THR A 65 65.91 10.94 81.42
C THR A 65 65.83 10.49 79.97
N THR A 66 64.87 9.61 79.66
CA THR A 66 64.52 9.31 78.27
C THR A 66 63.26 10.07 77.91
N LEU A 67 63.32 10.86 76.84
CA LEU A 67 62.14 11.53 76.29
C LEU A 67 61.68 10.80 75.03
N TYR A 68 60.35 10.66 74.89
CA TYR A 68 59.69 9.96 73.79
C TYR A 68 58.91 10.96 72.93
N ALA A 69 59.11 10.91 71.63
CA ALA A 69 58.36 11.74 70.68
C ALA A 69 56.90 11.24 70.56
N LYS A 70 55.94 12.16 70.69
CA LYS A 70 54.53 11.90 70.39
C LYS A 70 54.19 12.31 68.96
N TRP A 71 53.41 11.47 68.29
CA TRP A 71 53.01 11.64 66.90
C TRP A 71 51.51 11.57 66.76
N THR A 72 50.93 12.52 66.03
CA THR A 72 49.55 12.46 65.58
C THR A 72 49.55 12.17 64.08
N PRO A 73 48.95 11.06 63.61
CA PRO A 73 48.84 10.80 62.18
C PRO A 73 48.14 11.96 61.49
N ASN A 74 48.70 12.42 60.37
CA ASN A 74 48.03 13.41 59.53
C ASN A 74 46.74 12.82 58.99
N THR A 75 45.73 13.65 58.79
CA THR A 75 44.49 13.27 58.12
C THR A 75 44.41 13.97 56.78
N TYR A 76 43.99 13.24 55.76
CA TYR A 76 43.81 13.75 54.40
C TYR A 76 42.35 13.66 53.98
N THR A 77 41.95 14.54 53.08
CA THR A 77 40.60 14.57 52.51
C THR A 77 40.57 13.77 51.22
N VAL A 78 39.61 12.85 51.11
CA VAL A 78 39.24 12.20 49.86
C VAL A 78 37.95 12.84 49.36
N THR A 79 38.05 13.55 48.24
CA THR A 79 36.94 14.27 47.62
C THR A 79 36.39 13.46 46.44
N PHE A 80 35.08 13.30 46.38
CA PHE A 80 34.40 12.58 45.30
C PHE A 80 33.71 13.56 44.34
N ASN A 81 34.37 13.87 43.22
CA ASN A 81 33.77 14.66 42.15
C ASN A 81 32.91 13.75 41.26
N SER A 82 31.59 13.88 41.38
CA SER A 82 30.64 13.04 40.65
C SER A 82 30.49 13.42 39.17
N ASN A 83 31.22 14.42 38.68
CA ASN A 83 31.21 14.87 37.27
C ASN A 83 29.78 15.06 36.72
N GLY A 84 28.96 15.80 37.47
CA GLY A 84 27.56 16.07 37.12
C GLY A 84 26.53 15.07 37.67
N GLY A 85 26.96 13.95 38.24
CA GLY A 85 26.09 13.02 38.97
C GLY A 85 25.65 13.54 40.35
N THR A 86 24.82 12.75 41.04
CA THR A 86 24.39 13.05 42.42
C THR A 86 25.58 13.21 43.37
N ALA A 87 25.49 14.16 44.29
CA ALA A 87 26.59 14.47 45.22
C ALA A 87 26.99 13.27 46.10
N VAL A 88 28.30 13.12 46.31
CA VAL A 88 28.89 12.09 47.16
C VAL A 88 29.72 12.77 48.24
N GLY A 89 29.47 12.41 49.50
CA GLY A 89 30.18 12.97 50.64
C GLY A 89 31.66 12.60 50.65
N GLY A 90 32.51 13.59 50.94
CA GLY A 90 33.95 13.37 51.13
C GLY A 90 34.27 12.56 52.38
N GLN A 91 35.48 12.03 52.45
CA GLN A 91 35.98 11.25 53.59
C GLN A 91 37.25 11.88 54.17
N SER A 92 37.45 11.74 55.48
CA SER A 92 38.70 12.08 56.15
C SER A 92 39.42 10.80 56.56
N VAL A 93 40.64 10.61 56.09
CA VAL A 93 41.40 9.35 56.23
C VAL A 93 42.76 9.64 56.85
N SER A 94 43.14 8.94 57.93
CA SER A 94 44.48 9.04 58.51
C SER A 94 45.56 8.57 57.52
N HIS A 95 46.77 9.11 57.61
CA HIS A 95 47.90 8.73 56.76
C HIS A 95 48.11 7.20 56.75
N ASN A 96 48.28 6.62 55.56
CA ASN A 96 48.33 5.17 55.28
C ASN A 96 47.04 4.39 55.53
N GLY A 97 45.96 5.04 55.96
CA GLY A 97 44.62 4.45 55.94
C GLY A 97 44.06 4.36 54.52
N THR A 98 42.93 3.67 54.37
CA THR A 98 42.24 3.52 53.08
C THR A 98 40.87 4.20 53.12
N ALA A 99 40.46 4.79 52.00
CA ALA A 99 39.09 5.26 51.83
C ALA A 99 38.12 4.08 51.68
N THR A 100 36.86 4.27 52.05
CA THR A 100 35.79 3.29 51.77
C THR A 100 35.07 3.64 50.47
N ALA A 101 34.63 2.64 49.71
CA ALA A 101 33.82 2.88 48.52
C ALA A 101 32.50 3.56 48.91
N PRO A 102 32.14 4.72 48.34
CA PRO A 102 30.86 5.36 48.60
C PRO A 102 29.71 4.61 47.89
N SER A 103 28.47 4.96 48.22
CA SER A 103 27.32 4.59 47.38
C SER A 103 27.52 5.12 45.97
N GLU A 104 27.15 4.33 44.97
CA GLU A 104 27.27 4.73 43.56
C GLU A 104 26.45 6.00 43.30
N PRO A 105 27.06 7.06 42.73
CA PRO A 105 26.30 8.21 42.28
C PRO A 105 25.41 7.81 41.11
N THR A 106 24.39 8.61 40.82
CA THR A 106 23.54 8.44 39.63
C THR A 106 23.61 9.67 38.73
N LEU A 107 23.50 9.45 37.42
CA LEU A 107 23.42 10.50 36.40
C LEU A 107 22.36 10.08 35.37
N PRO A 108 21.23 10.80 35.23
CA PRO A 108 20.19 10.45 34.27
C PRO A 108 20.74 10.28 32.85
N GLY A 109 20.48 9.11 32.25
CA GLY A 109 20.92 8.81 30.89
C GLY A 109 22.34 8.26 30.76
N SER A 110 23.01 7.98 31.88
CA SER A 110 24.34 7.39 31.90
C SER A 110 24.44 6.27 32.93
N THR A 111 25.35 5.34 32.70
CA THR A 111 25.72 4.28 33.64
C THR A 111 27.02 4.66 34.35
N PHE A 112 27.04 4.52 35.68
CA PHE A 112 28.25 4.74 36.48
C PHE A 112 29.28 3.67 36.15
N GLY A 113 30.48 4.09 35.73
CA GLY A 113 31.57 3.19 35.42
C GLY A 113 32.39 2.86 36.67
N TRP A 114 33.15 3.85 37.15
CA TRP A 114 33.96 3.74 38.37
C TRP A 114 34.52 5.12 38.79
N TRP A 115 35.26 5.15 39.90
CA TRP A 115 36.06 6.29 40.37
C TRP A 115 37.49 6.24 39.82
N TYR A 116 38.00 7.36 39.32
CA TYR A 116 39.33 7.49 38.72
C TYR A 116 40.13 8.64 39.34
N LEU A 117 41.45 8.61 39.19
CA LEU A 117 42.35 9.66 39.72
C LEU A 117 42.44 10.91 38.81
N ASP A 118 41.86 10.85 37.61
CA ASP A 118 41.87 11.93 36.63
C ASP A 118 40.49 12.07 35.94
N ASP A 119 40.15 13.27 35.48
CA ASP A 119 38.87 13.61 34.83
C ASP A 119 38.96 13.78 33.30
N VAL A 120 40.13 13.52 32.72
CA VAL A 120 40.37 13.73 31.28
C VAL A 120 40.41 12.39 30.54
N THR A 121 41.25 11.47 31.02
CA THR A 121 41.54 10.19 30.37
C THR A 121 40.79 9.03 31.02
N PHE A 122 40.48 9.14 32.31
CA PHE A 122 39.93 8.06 33.12
C PHE A 122 40.71 6.75 32.90
N SER A 123 42.04 6.85 32.96
CA SER A 123 42.94 5.75 32.61
C SER A 123 43.21 4.83 33.81
N THR A 124 43.27 5.39 35.01
CA THR A 124 43.64 4.66 36.22
C THR A 124 42.46 4.59 37.19
N PRO A 125 41.74 3.45 37.27
CA PRO A 125 40.67 3.29 38.26
C PRO A 125 41.25 3.28 39.67
N PHE A 126 40.60 3.97 40.59
CA PHE A 126 41.02 3.99 41.98
C PHE A 126 40.64 2.68 42.67
N LEU A 127 41.61 2.09 43.36
CA LEU A 127 41.39 0.92 44.21
C LEU A 127 41.21 1.39 45.65
N PHE A 128 40.07 1.10 46.28
CA PHE A 128 39.80 1.45 47.68
C PHE A 128 40.68 0.71 48.71
N THR A 129 41.65 -0.08 48.24
CA THR A 129 42.75 -0.63 49.03
C THR A 129 44.02 0.23 48.99
N THR A 130 44.04 1.31 48.21
CA THR A 130 45.19 2.21 48.06
C THR A 130 45.36 3.07 49.31
N PRO A 131 46.54 3.06 49.95
CA PRO A 131 46.81 3.93 51.09
C PRO A 131 46.74 5.41 50.70
N ILE A 132 46.05 6.20 51.54
CA ILE A 132 45.96 7.66 51.38
C ILE A 132 47.15 8.32 52.07
N ILE A 133 47.99 8.98 51.27
CA ILE A 133 49.21 9.68 51.72
C ILE A 133 49.16 11.20 51.48
N GLY A 134 48.05 11.69 50.92
CA GLY A 134 47.81 13.08 50.53
C GLY A 134 46.34 13.32 50.22
N ASP A 135 45.92 14.58 50.13
CA ASP A 135 44.57 14.91 49.66
C ASP A 135 44.36 14.37 48.25
N THR A 136 43.24 13.66 48.05
CA THR A 136 42.97 12.91 46.83
C THR A 136 41.59 13.28 46.30
N THR A 137 41.48 13.62 45.02
CA THR A 137 40.20 13.79 44.34
C THR A 137 39.96 12.61 43.42
N LEU A 138 38.79 12.00 43.55
CA LEU A 138 38.32 10.91 42.71
C LEU A 138 37.19 11.40 41.82
N TYR A 139 37.25 11.03 40.54
CA TYR A 139 36.33 11.50 39.51
C TYR A 139 35.49 10.36 38.97
N ALA A 140 34.17 10.55 38.94
CA ALA A 140 33.24 9.57 38.39
C ALA A 140 33.36 9.52 36.86
N LYS A 141 33.51 8.31 36.30
CA LYS A 141 33.41 8.06 34.86
C LYS A 141 31.99 7.60 34.52
N TRP A 142 31.45 8.17 33.44
CA TRP A 142 30.11 7.85 32.95
C TRP A 142 30.16 7.27 31.54
N THR A 143 29.34 6.26 31.29
CA THR A 143 29.06 5.77 29.94
C THR A 143 27.63 6.18 29.58
N ILE A 144 27.47 7.00 28.55
CA ILE A 144 26.13 7.43 28.09
C ILE A 144 25.34 6.21 27.62
N ASN A 145 24.09 6.10 28.07
CA ASN A 145 23.21 5.01 27.67
C ASN A 145 22.89 5.11 26.18
N GLN A 146 22.74 3.98 25.52
CA GLN A 146 22.32 3.90 24.13
C GLN A 146 20.98 3.17 24.02
N TYR A 147 20.16 3.60 23.05
CA TYR A 147 18.84 3.04 22.80
C TYR A 147 18.69 2.61 21.36
N LEU A 148 18.03 1.47 21.18
CA LEU A 148 17.71 0.88 19.88
C LEU A 148 16.37 1.43 19.38
N ILE A 149 16.37 1.90 18.14
CA ILE A 149 15.17 2.25 17.36
C ILE A 149 14.97 1.18 16.30
N LEU A 150 13.89 0.43 16.43
CA LEU A 150 13.44 -0.56 15.47
C LEU A 150 12.48 0.09 14.47
N PHE A 151 12.67 -0.18 13.18
CA PHE A 151 11.74 0.27 12.14
C PHE A 151 10.93 -0.91 11.62
N ASN A 152 9.63 -0.90 11.89
CA ASN A 152 8.68 -1.83 11.31
C ASN A 152 8.01 -1.17 10.10
N SER A 153 8.43 -1.56 8.89
CA SER A 153 7.90 -1.02 7.64
C SER A 153 6.48 -1.47 7.29
N ASP A 154 5.86 -2.36 8.08
CA ASP A 154 4.48 -2.84 7.88
C ASP A 154 4.19 -3.32 6.43
N GLY A 155 5.03 -4.24 5.95
CA GLY A 155 4.94 -4.78 4.59
C GLY A 155 5.52 -3.90 3.49
N GLY A 156 6.04 -2.71 3.81
CA GLY A 156 6.90 -1.94 2.92
C GLY A 156 8.36 -2.43 2.89
N THR A 157 9.19 -1.78 2.09
CA THR A 157 10.64 -2.08 2.01
C THR A 157 11.32 -1.93 3.37
N ALA A 158 12.29 -2.81 3.66
CA ALA A 158 13.00 -2.82 4.93
C ALA A 158 13.77 -1.50 5.19
N VAL A 159 13.76 -1.07 6.45
CA VAL A 159 14.52 0.09 6.93
C VAL A 159 15.43 -0.36 8.06
N SER A 160 16.72 0.00 7.96
CA SER A 160 17.72 -0.41 8.95
C SER A 160 17.46 0.25 10.31
N ASN A 161 17.60 -0.55 11.36
CA ASN A 161 17.52 -0.10 12.75
C ASN A 161 18.64 0.90 13.09
N GLN A 162 18.40 1.74 14.08
CA GLN A 162 19.36 2.73 14.55
C GLN A 162 19.65 2.55 16.03
N THR A 163 20.86 2.92 16.46
CA THR A 163 21.22 3.03 17.87
C THR A 163 21.70 4.45 18.14
N VAL A 164 21.11 5.11 19.14
CA VAL A 164 21.43 6.51 19.48
C VAL A 164 21.70 6.66 20.97
N SER A 165 22.54 7.63 21.33
CA SER A 165 22.79 7.97 22.73
C SER A 165 21.57 8.63 23.38
N HIS A 166 21.43 8.49 24.70
CA HIS A 166 20.39 9.13 25.48
C HIS A 166 20.30 10.64 25.20
N ASN A 167 19.08 11.16 25.11
CA ASN A 167 18.75 12.54 24.71
C ASN A 167 19.20 12.97 23.31
N SER A 168 19.78 12.09 22.50
CA SER A 168 20.03 12.36 21.07
C SER A 168 18.79 12.06 20.23
N THR A 169 18.76 12.53 18.99
CA THR A 169 17.70 12.25 18.03
C THR A 169 18.08 11.11 17.09
N ALA A 170 17.10 10.39 16.56
CA ALA A 170 17.30 9.46 15.45
C ALA A 170 17.47 10.22 14.12
N THR A 171 18.19 9.63 13.17
CA THR A 171 18.29 10.17 11.80
C THR A 171 17.06 9.76 11.00
N THR A 172 16.46 10.66 10.25
CA THR A 172 15.34 10.32 9.35
C THR A 172 15.83 9.36 8.26
N PRO A 173 15.28 8.13 8.16
CA PRO A 173 15.61 7.23 7.07
C PRO A 173 14.98 7.69 5.75
N SER A 174 15.45 7.15 4.63
CA SER A 174 14.70 7.25 3.37
C SER A 174 13.32 6.62 3.55
N ASN A 175 12.29 7.23 2.94
CA ASN A 175 10.94 6.71 3.03
C ASN A 175 10.89 5.29 2.43
N PRO A 176 10.35 4.30 3.16
CA PRO A 176 10.10 2.98 2.57
C PRO A 176 9.04 3.09 1.47
N THR A 177 8.97 2.07 0.61
CA THR A 177 7.92 1.96 -0.42
C THR A 177 7.06 0.72 -0.19
N LYS A 178 5.78 0.81 -0.56
CA LYS A 178 4.81 -0.30 -0.52
C LYS A 178 3.91 -0.16 -1.75
N VAL A 179 3.77 -1.23 -2.55
CA VAL A 179 3.02 -1.17 -3.82
C VAL A 179 1.58 -0.75 -3.55
N GLY A 180 1.08 0.18 -4.37
CA GLY A 180 -0.29 0.70 -4.29
C GLY A 180 -0.60 1.50 -3.01
N HIS A 181 0.42 1.97 -2.30
CA HIS A 181 0.28 2.78 -1.09
C HIS A 181 1.25 3.96 -1.08
N SER A 182 0.79 5.09 -0.55
CA SER A 182 1.61 6.24 -0.21
C SER A 182 2.09 6.17 1.25
N PHE A 183 3.36 6.50 1.49
CA PHE A 183 3.94 6.54 2.83
C PHE A 183 3.45 7.77 3.60
N SER A 184 2.83 7.55 4.76
CA SER A 184 2.18 8.59 5.57
C SER A 184 2.98 9.01 6.80
N GLY A 185 4.14 8.40 7.04
CA GLY A 185 5.04 8.74 8.15
C GLY A 185 5.32 7.58 9.10
N TRP A 186 6.06 7.86 10.16
CA TRP A 186 6.40 6.91 11.22
C TRP A 186 5.59 7.21 12.48
N TYR A 187 5.17 6.17 13.20
CA TYR A 187 4.34 6.25 14.39
C TYR A 187 4.94 5.46 15.54
N THR A 188 4.73 5.90 16.78
CA THR A 188 5.25 5.21 17.97
C THR A 188 4.38 4.04 18.43
N ASP A 189 3.21 3.86 17.83
CA ASP A 189 2.24 2.81 18.13
C ASP A 189 1.77 2.11 16.85
N ALA A 190 1.45 0.82 16.98
CA ALA A 190 0.96 0.01 15.86
C ALA A 190 -0.43 0.44 15.35
N GLY A 191 -1.19 1.19 16.16
CA GLY A 191 -2.49 1.77 15.78
C GLY A 191 -2.38 3.01 14.90
N LEU A 192 -1.16 3.50 14.63
CA LEU A 192 -0.87 4.68 13.83
C LEU A 192 -1.54 5.96 14.34
N THR A 193 -1.65 6.10 15.67
CA THR A 193 -2.33 7.25 16.30
C THR A 193 -1.36 8.32 16.81
N MET A 194 -0.10 7.98 17.04
CA MET A 194 0.93 8.85 17.60
C MET A 194 2.08 9.04 16.60
N PRO A 195 2.05 10.08 15.76
CA PRO A 195 3.12 10.33 14.79
C PRO A 195 4.44 10.66 15.49
N PHE A 196 5.53 10.16 14.95
CA PHE A 196 6.88 10.38 15.44
C PHE A 196 7.61 11.45 14.63
N ALA A 197 8.15 12.46 15.32
CA ALA A 197 9.03 13.46 14.72
C ALA A 197 10.49 13.09 15.01
N PHE A 198 11.34 13.05 13.99
CA PHE A 198 12.78 12.76 14.13
C PHE A 198 13.59 13.84 14.87
N THR A 199 12.94 14.94 15.27
CA THR A 199 13.48 15.92 16.20
C THR A 199 13.28 15.54 17.67
N THR A 200 12.59 14.43 17.95
CA THR A 200 12.29 13.97 19.32
C THR A 200 13.52 13.31 19.95
N ALA A 201 13.88 13.76 21.15
CA ALA A 201 14.95 13.18 21.94
C ALA A 201 14.60 11.77 22.44
N ILE A 202 15.50 10.81 22.22
CA ILE A 202 15.31 9.40 22.59
C ILE A 202 15.80 9.14 24.02
N ARG A 203 14.93 8.53 24.84
CA ARG A 203 15.20 8.21 26.25
C ARG A 203 14.96 6.74 26.61
N GLY A 204 14.67 5.92 25.60
CA GLY A 204 14.34 4.51 25.75
C GLY A 204 14.33 3.83 24.39
N ASN A 205 14.33 2.50 24.38
CA ASN A 205 14.15 1.74 23.16
C ASN A 205 12.76 2.04 22.56
N LEU A 206 12.69 2.12 21.24
CA LEU A 206 11.47 2.48 20.52
C LEU A 206 11.28 1.57 19.31
N THR A 207 10.04 1.23 19.00
CA THR A 207 9.67 0.69 17.69
C THR A 207 8.83 1.71 16.96
N LEU A 208 9.22 2.05 15.74
CA LEU A 208 8.51 2.94 14.86
C LEU A 208 7.77 2.12 13.79
N TYR A 209 6.49 2.40 13.60
CA TYR A 209 5.62 1.72 12.65
C TYR A 209 5.35 2.64 11.46
N ALA A 210 5.55 2.14 10.24
CA ALA A 210 5.25 2.87 9.02
C ALA A 210 3.73 2.96 8.82
N GLY A 211 3.22 4.17 8.60
CA GLY A 211 1.84 4.40 8.20
C GLY A 211 1.70 4.43 6.68
N TRP A 212 0.61 3.88 6.17
CA TRP A 212 0.33 3.76 4.75
C TRP A 212 -1.08 4.22 4.42
N THR A 213 -1.23 4.97 3.33
CA THR A 213 -2.54 5.29 2.75
C THR A 213 -2.66 4.55 1.42
N ALA A 214 -3.67 3.70 1.27
CA ALA A 214 -3.93 3.01 0.00
C ALA A 214 -4.21 4.03 -1.12
N GLU A 215 -3.60 3.82 -2.28
CA GLU A 215 -3.90 4.60 -3.47
C GLU A 215 -5.33 4.30 -3.95
N VAL A 216 -5.96 5.26 -4.62
CA VAL A 216 -7.33 5.11 -5.15
C VAL A 216 -7.28 5.26 -6.65
N TYR A 217 -7.86 4.30 -7.37
CA TYR A 217 -7.88 4.27 -8.82
C TYR A 217 -9.28 4.47 -9.38
N PRO A 218 -9.43 5.23 -10.47
CA PRO A 218 -10.69 5.34 -11.19
C PRO A 218 -10.96 4.07 -12.00
N VAL A 219 -12.18 3.55 -11.87
CA VAL A 219 -12.76 2.55 -12.77
C VAL A 219 -13.84 3.23 -13.59
N THR A 220 -13.61 3.34 -14.89
CA THR A 220 -14.53 3.98 -15.82
C THR A 220 -15.24 2.96 -16.70
N PHE A 221 -16.45 3.28 -17.13
CA PHE A 221 -17.31 2.38 -17.88
C PHE A 221 -17.62 3.00 -19.24
N ASN A 222 -17.09 2.42 -20.30
CA ASN A 222 -17.48 2.72 -21.67
C ASN A 222 -18.62 1.79 -22.07
N SER A 223 -19.86 2.31 -22.07
CA SER A 223 -21.06 1.55 -22.41
C SER A 223 -21.16 1.18 -23.91
N ASN A 224 -20.24 1.64 -24.77
CA ASN A 224 -20.21 1.33 -26.21
C ASN A 224 -21.58 1.56 -26.90
N GLY A 225 -22.21 2.69 -26.59
CA GLY A 225 -23.51 3.09 -27.14
C GLY A 225 -24.73 2.65 -26.32
N GLY A 226 -24.55 1.93 -25.22
CA GLY A 226 -25.60 1.72 -24.23
C GLY A 226 -25.77 2.89 -23.26
N THR A 227 -26.71 2.77 -22.31
CA THR A 227 -26.95 3.76 -21.26
C THR A 227 -25.69 4.06 -20.43
N ALA A 228 -25.55 5.32 -20.00
CA ALA A 228 -24.37 5.77 -19.26
C ALA A 228 -24.24 5.07 -17.89
N VAL A 229 -23.00 4.77 -17.51
CA VAL A 229 -22.66 4.18 -16.21
C VAL A 229 -21.63 5.06 -15.52
N SER A 230 -21.91 5.44 -14.27
CA SER A 230 -21.03 6.32 -13.50
C SER A 230 -19.71 5.62 -13.15
N ALA A 231 -18.62 6.38 -13.23
CA ALA A 231 -17.31 5.91 -12.79
C ALA A 231 -17.26 5.67 -11.28
N GLN A 232 -16.34 4.81 -10.85
CA GLN A 232 -16.08 4.51 -9.46
C GLN A 232 -14.65 4.88 -9.07
N SER A 233 -14.43 5.15 -7.79
CA SER A 233 -13.10 5.33 -7.20
C SER A 233 -12.87 4.19 -6.21
N VAL A 234 -11.90 3.32 -6.51
CA VAL A 234 -11.67 2.07 -5.80
C VAL A 234 -10.27 2.07 -5.20
N SER A 235 -10.14 1.76 -3.92
CA SER A 235 -8.84 1.65 -3.26
C SER A 235 -8.02 0.50 -3.86
N TYR A 236 -6.70 0.61 -3.81
CA TYR A 236 -5.79 -0.44 -4.24
C TYR A 236 -6.14 -1.78 -3.54
N ASN A 237 -6.21 -2.85 -4.33
CA ASN A 237 -6.59 -4.20 -3.94
C ASN A 237 -8.05 -4.40 -3.48
N ASP A 238 -8.89 -3.36 -3.47
CA ASP A 238 -10.33 -3.53 -3.31
C ASP A 238 -10.99 -3.89 -4.66
N THR A 239 -12.25 -4.31 -4.63
CA THR A 239 -13.06 -4.65 -5.80
C THR A 239 -13.99 -3.51 -6.19
N ALA A 240 -14.18 -3.31 -7.50
CA ALA A 240 -15.25 -2.44 -8.00
C ALA A 240 -16.63 -3.05 -7.72
N ILE A 241 -17.65 -2.21 -7.54
CA ILE A 241 -19.03 -2.65 -7.39
C ILE A 241 -19.62 -2.89 -8.78
N ALA A 242 -20.29 -4.02 -8.99
CA ALA A 242 -21.01 -4.26 -10.23
C ALA A 242 -22.11 -3.19 -10.42
N PRO A 243 -22.09 -2.39 -11.51
CA PRO A 243 -23.18 -1.48 -11.81
C PRO A 243 -24.42 -2.29 -12.24
N THR A 244 -25.58 -1.64 -12.26
CA THR A 244 -26.72 -2.17 -13.01
C THR A 244 -26.33 -2.32 -14.48
N ASP A 245 -26.70 -3.44 -15.09
CA ASP A 245 -26.39 -3.69 -16.50
C ASP A 245 -26.93 -2.53 -17.37
N PRO A 246 -26.08 -1.94 -18.24
CA PRO A 246 -26.54 -0.93 -19.15
C PRO A 246 -27.53 -1.55 -20.15
N THR A 247 -28.32 -0.71 -20.83
CA THR A 247 -29.21 -1.16 -21.90
C THR A 247 -28.85 -0.52 -23.23
N LYS A 248 -29.09 -1.25 -24.33
CA LYS A 248 -28.92 -0.78 -25.71
C LYS A 248 -29.99 -1.43 -26.59
N THR A 249 -30.86 -0.63 -27.20
CA THR A 249 -31.99 -1.13 -27.99
C THR A 249 -31.54 -2.06 -29.12
N GLY A 250 -32.13 -3.27 -29.19
CA GLY A 250 -31.80 -4.28 -30.21
C GLY A 250 -30.54 -5.09 -29.91
N TYR A 251 -30.02 -5.01 -28.69
CA TYR A 251 -28.84 -5.76 -28.27
C TYR A 251 -29.00 -6.36 -26.87
N THR A 252 -28.43 -7.54 -26.69
CA THR A 252 -28.25 -8.21 -25.41
C THR A 252 -26.88 -7.88 -24.80
N PHE A 253 -26.84 -7.55 -23.50
CA PHE A 253 -25.61 -7.24 -22.78
C PHE A 253 -24.85 -8.51 -22.40
N GLU A 254 -23.60 -8.64 -22.84
CA GLU A 254 -22.76 -9.83 -22.66
C GLU A 254 -21.70 -9.65 -21.54
N GLY A 255 -21.67 -8.50 -20.89
CA GLY A 255 -20.74 -8.20 -19.79
C GLY A 255 -19.71 -7.10 -20.10
N TRP A 256 -18.85 -6.87 -19.09
CA TRP A 256 -17.81 -5.86 -19.11
C TRP A 256 -16.44 -6.50 -19.41
N TYR A 257 -15.68 -5.90 -20.31
CA TYR A 257 -14.36 -6.37 -20.73
C TYR A 257 -13.27 -5.35 -20.43
N LYS A 258 -12.06 -5.82 -20.13
CA LYS A 258 -10.88 -4.97 -19.81
C LYS A 258 -10.31 -4.25 -21.03
N ASP A 259 -10.69 -4.67 -22.23
CA ASP A 259 -10.18 -4.17 -23.50
C ASP A 259 -11.30 -3.92 -24.52
N ALA A 260 -11.07 -2.95 -25.42
CA ALA A 260 -12.00 -2.60 -26.48
C ALA A 260 -12.18 -3.72 -27.55
N GLY A 261 -11.27 -4.70 -27.60
CA GLY A 261 -11.37 -5.88 -28.47
C GLY A 261 -12.23 -7.01 -27.89
N PHE A 262 -12.77 -6.83 -26.68
CA PHE A 262 -13.61 -7.80 -25.98
C PHE A 262 -12.94 -9.17 -25.79
N THR A 263 -11.63 -9.17 -25.55
CA THR A 263 -10.84 -10.41 -25.40
C THR A 263 -10.75 -10.89 -23.95
N THR A 264 -10.77 -9.95 -22.99
CA THR A 264 -10.58 -10.25 -21.56
C THR A 264 -11.80 -9.80 -20.75
N LEU A 265 -12.62 -10.76 -20.29
CA LEU A 265 -13.76 -10.49 -19.43
C LEU A 265 -13.29 -9.93 -18.07
N PHE A 266 -14.01 -8.93 -17.56
CA PHE A 266 -13.81 -8.39 -16.22
C PHE A 266 -14.81 -9.03 -15.25
N HIS A 267 -14.31 -9.58 -14.15
CA HIS A 267 -15.14 -10.03 -13.04
C HIS A 267 -15.09 -8.99 -11.92
N PHE A 268 -16.23 -8.59 -11.36
CA PHE A 268 -16.28 -7.64 -10.24
C PHE A 268 -15.74 -8.21 -8.92
N THR A 269 -15.27 -9.45 -8.93
CA THR A 269 -14.46 -10.05 -7.85
C THR A 269 -12.96 -9.81 -8.03
N ASP A 270 -12.52 -9.28 -9.18
CA ASP A 270 -11.13 -8.95 -9.45
C ASP A 270 -10.72 -7.69 -8.68
N ALA A 271 -9.53 -7.73 -8.08
CA ALA A 271 -8.94 -6.60 -7.39
C ALA A 271 -8.51 -5.50 -8.37
N ILE A 272 -8.76 -4.24 -8.00
CA ILE A 272 -8.29 -3.06 -8.74
C ILE A 272 -6.88 -2.70 -8.27
N THR A 273 -5.92 -2.83 -9.17
CA THR A 273 -4.49 -2.54 -8.91
C THR A 273 -3.97 -1.32 -9.67
N GLY A 274 -4.85 -0.67 -10.43
CA GLY A 274 -4.53 0.48 -11.28
C GLY A 274 -5.78 1.07 -11.92
N THR A 275 -5.63 2.15 -12.68
CA THR A 275 -6.71 2.75 -13.47
C THR A 275 -7.28 1.74 -14.47
N ALA A 276 -8.61 1.64 -14.56
CA ALA A 276 -9.27 0.70 -15.47
C ALA A 276 -10.37 1.39 -16.28
N THR A 277 -10.51 0.96 -17.53
CA THR A 277 -11.66 1.29 -18.39
C THR A 277 -12.30 -0.01 -18.83
N LEU A 278 -13.56 -0.21 -18.44
CA LEU A 278 -14.33 -1.39 -18.77
C LEU A 278 -15.24 -1.11 -19.96
N HIS A 279 -15.29 -2.04 -20.91
CA HIS A 279 -16.02 -1.90 -22.16
C HIS A 279 -17.20 -2.87 -22.21
N ALA A 280 -18.40 -2.35 -22.41
CA ALA A 280 -19.60 -3.17 -22.55
C ALA A 280 -19.57 -3.93 -23.89
N LYS A 281 -19.76 -5.26 -23.83
CA LYS A 281 -19.95 -6.08 -25.02
C LYS A 281 -21.43 -6.30 -25.27
N TRP A 282 -21.81 -6.23 -26.54
CA TRP A 282 -23.19 -6.33 -27.00
C TRP A 282 -23.30 -7.42 -28.07
N LEU A 283 -24.32 -8.26 -27.96
CA LEU A 283 -24.74 -9.19 -29.00
C LEU A 283 -25.99 -8.62 -29.67
N ALA A 284 -25.96 -8.42 -30.99
CA ALA A 284 -27.14 -7.95 -31.72
C ALA A 284 -28.24 -9.01 -31.64
N ASP A 285 -29.46 -8.60 -31.33
CA ASP A 285 -30.61 -9.50 -31.34
C ASP A 285 -30.86 -9.98 -32.78
N ILE A 286 -31.42 -11.18 -32.94
CA ILE A 286 -31.74 -11.75 -34.25
C ILE A 286 -33.26 -11.76 -34.43
N HIS A 287 -33.70 -11.33 -35.61
CA HIS A 287 -35.08 -11.28 -36.03
C HIS A 287 -35.32 -12.19 -37.22
N THR A 288 -36.53 -12.74 -37.29
CA THR A 288 -36.95 -13.62 -38.38
C THR A 288 -37.77 -12.86 -39.41
N VAL A 289 -37.33 -12.90 -40.67
CA VAL A 289 -38.11 -12.45 -41.82
C VAL A 289 -38.74 -13.66 -42.50
N THR A 290 -40.07 -13.74 -42.44
CA THR A 290 -40.86 -14.84 -43.01
C THR A 290 -41.46 -14.41 -44.34
N PHE A 291 -41.53 -15.30 -45.31
CA PHE A 291 -42.06 -15.02 -46.64
C PHE A 291 -43.33 -15.85 -46.88
N GLU A 292 -44.48 -15.19 -46.93
CA GLU A 292 -45.76 -15.78 -47.31
C GLU A 292 -45.99 -15.58 -48.81
N SER A 293 -45.81 -16.66 -49.58
CA SER A 293 -45.84 -16.62 -51.04
C SER A 293 -47.24 -16.46 -51.62
N ASN A 294 -48.30 -16.46 -50.79
CA ASN A 294 -49.70 -16.26 -51.22
C ASN A 294 -50.10 -17.19 -52.39
N GLY A 295 -49.73 -18.47 -52.26
CA GLY A 295 -49.99 -19.51 -53.24
C GLY A 295 -48.94 -19.66 -54.34
N GLY A 296 -47.83 -18.92 -54.27
CA GLY A 296 -46.62 -19.21 -55.05
C GLY A 296 -45.73 -20.29 -54.42
N THR A 297 -44.60 -20.60 -55.06
CA THR A 297 -43.58 -21.51 -54.51
C THR A 297 -43.06 -21.02 -53.16
N SER A 298 -42.75 -21.96 -52.26
CA SER A 298 -42.26 -21.65 -50.90
C SER A 298 -40.92 -20.93 -50.91
N VAL A 299 -40.78 -19.92 -50.03
CA VAL A 299 -39.53 -19.18 -49.80
C VAL A 299 -39.12 -19.36 -48.34
N SER A 300 -37.87 -19.76 -48.10
CA SER A 300 -37.35 -19.95 -46.73
C SER A 300 -37.25 -18.62 -45.99
N SER A 301 -37.53 -18.66 -44.68
CA SER A 301 -37.30 -17.51 -43.80
C SER A 301 -35.81 -17.18 -43.68
N GLN A 302 -35.52 -15.94 -43.26
CA GLN A 302 -34.17 -15.44 -43.03
C GLN A 302 -34.02 -14.97 -41.58
N GLU A 303 -32.87 -15.27 -40.98
CA GLU A 303 -32.45 -14.69 -39.71
C GLU A 303 -31.56 -13.47 -39.97
N VAL A 304 -31.97 -12.32 -39.47
CA VAL A 304 -31.30 -11.03 -39.71
C VAL A 304 -30.97 -10.41 -38.36
N SER A 305 -29.71 -10.01 -38.16
CA SER A 305 -29.32 -9.25 -36.97
C SER A 305 -30.03 -7.89 -36.94
N TYR A 306 -30.34 -7.39 -35.75
CA TYR A 306 -30.90 -6.06 -35.54
C TYR A 306 -30.15 -4.97 -36.35
N ASP A 307 -30.91 -4.07 -36.97
CA ASP A 307 -30.46 -3.04 -37.92
C ASP A 307 -29.81 -3.56 -39.21
N GLY A 308 -29.75 -4.88 -39.42
CA GLY A 308 -29.35 -5.52 -40.66
C GLY A 308 -30.46 -5.48 -41.72
N THR A 309 -30.16 -5.96 -42.92
CA THR A 309 -31.11 -6.02 -44.04
C THR A 309 -31.34 -7.47 -44.46
N ALA A 310 -32.58 -7.82 -44.76
CA ALA A 310 -32.88 -9.10 -45.41
C ALA A 310 -32.32 -9.12 -46.84
N THR A 311 -31.96 -10.31 -47.33
CA THR A 311 -31.57 -10.50 -48.73
C THR A 311 -32.82 -10.76 -49.57
N GLU A 312 -32.92 -10.12 -50.74
CA GLU A 312 -34.02 -10.39 -51.67
C GLU A 312 -33.95 -11.85 -52.14
N PRO A 313 -35.01 -12.67 -51.91
CA PRO A 313 -35.06 -14.03 -52.42
C PRO A 313 -35.28 -14.03 -53.93
N ALA A 314 -35.07 -15.17 -54.58
CA ALA A 314 -35.55 -15.33 -55.95
C ALA A 314 -37.08 -15.21 -55.99
N ASP A 315 -37.60 -14.57 -57.04
CA ASP A 315 -39.04 -14.41 -57.22
C ASP A 315 -39.75 -15.76 -57.12
N PRO A 316 -40.76 -15.90 -56.23
CA PRO A 316 -41.55 -17.11 -56.20
C PRO A 316 -42.28 -17.27 -57.54
N ALA A 317 -42.66 -18.50 -57.89
CA ALA A 317 -43.47 -18.78 -59.07
C ALA A 317 -44.91 -19.14 -58.68
N LYS A 318 -45.88 -18.60 -59.41
CA LYS A 318 -47.30 -18.94 -59.29
C LYS A 318 -47.90 -19.07 -60.69
N THR A 319 -48.36 -20.27 -61.05
CA THR A 319 -48.88 -20.57 -62.39
C THR A 319 -49.98 -19.59 -62.80
N GLY A 320 -49.81 -18.94 -63.94
CA GLY A 320 -50.80 -17.99 -64.48
C GLY A 320 -50.72 -16.57 -63.91
N TYR A 321 -49.74 -16.29 -63.04
CA TYR A 321 -49.52 -14.97 -62.45
C TYR A 321 -48.07 -14.51 -62.64
N ALA A 322 -47.87 -13.20 -62.71
CA ALA A 322 -46.58 -12.55 -62.61
C ALA A 322 -46.37 -12.04 -61.18
N PHE A 323 -45.18 -12.29 -60.61
CA PHE A 323 -44.78 -11.73 -59.32
C PHE A 323 -44.53 -10.23 -59.48
N GLU A 324 -45.03 -9.43 -58.53
CA GLU A 324 -44.81 -7.98 -58.55
C GLU A 324 -43.78 -7.53 -57.53
N ALA A 325 -44.05 -7.76 -56.25
CA ALA A 325 -43.20 -7.37 -55.14
C ALA A 325 -43.63 -8.05 -53.83
N TRP A 326 -42.80 -7.89 -52.81
CA TRP A 326 -43.09 -8.24 -51.42
C TRP A 326 -43.70 -7.04 -50.67
N TYR A 327 -44.66 -7.31 -49.80
CA TYR A 327 -45.39 -6.29 -49.01
C TYR A 327 -45.35 -6.63 -47.52
N THR A 328 -45.41 -5.62 -46.64
CA THR A 328 -45.36 -5.84 -45.19
C THR A 328 -46.72 -6.17 -44.57
N ASP A 329 -47.80 -6.13 -45.35
CA ASP A 329 -49.18 -6.35 -44.91
C ASP A 329 -49.91 -7.31 -45.85
N GLU A 330 -50.89 -8.03 -45.30
CA GLU A 330 -51.71 -9.02 -46.01
C GLU A 330 -52.59 -8.42 -47.13
N ASP A 331 -52.90 -7.12 -47.05
CA ASP A 331 -53.71 -6.42 -48.05
C ASP A 331 -52.86 -5.89 -49.23
N MET A 332 -51.54 -6.14 -49.21
CA MET A 332 -50.56 -5.69 -50.21
C MET A 332 -50.60 -4.18 -50.47
N THR A 333 -50.68 -3.39 -49.40
CA THR A 333 -50.76 -1.92 -49.48
C THR A 333 -49.43 -1.20 -49.26
N VAL A 334 -48.51 -1.81 -48.50
CA VAL A 334 -47.21 -1.26 -48.15
C VAL A 334 -46.08 -2.12 -48.73
N PRO A 335 -45.46 -1.71 -49.87
CA PRO A 335 -44.38 -2.47 -50.48
C PRO A 335 -43.13 -2.46 -49.59
N PHE A 336 -42.46 -3.59 -49.50
CA PHE A 336 -41.21 -3.75 -48.77
C PHE A 336 -40.01 -3.51 -49.68
N THR A 337 -38.94 -2.90 -49.12
CA THR A 337 -37.66 -2.72 -49.80
C THR A 337 -36.57 -3.44 -49.03
N PHE A 338 -35.76 -4.26 -49.71
CA PHE A 338 -34.67 -5.04 -49.06
C PHE A 338 -33.50 -4.18 -48.55
N SER A 339 -33.54 -2.86 -48.71
CA SER A 339 -32.65 -1.91 -48.03
C SER A 339 -33.18 -1.46 -46.66
N THR A 340 -34.39 -1.87 -46.26
CA THR A 340 -35.00 -1.52 -44.98
C THR A 340 -34.35 -2.32 -43.84
N ALA A 341 -33.98 -1.62 -42.77
CA ALA A 341 -33.43 -2.21 -41.57
C ALA A 341 -34.48 -3.07 -40.84
N ILE A 342 -34.09 -4.27 -40.43
CA ILE A 342 -34.92 -5.19 -39.65
C ILE A 342 -34.68 -4.93 -38.15
N THR A 343 -35.75 -4.51 -37.47
CA THR A 343 -35.73 -4.16 -36.04
C THR A 343 -36.68 -5.03 -35.20
N GLY A 344 -37.31 -6.02 -35.84
CA GLY A 344 -38.27 -6.95 -35.26
C GLY A 344 -38.63 -8.04 -36.27
N ASP A 345 -39.31 -9.08 -35.80
CA ASP A 345 -39.83 -10.12 -36.68
C ASP A 345 -40.84 -9.52 -37.67
N LEU A 346 -40.75 -9.96 -38.93
CA LEU A 346 -41.54 -9.43 -40.04
C LEU A 346 -42.03 -10.56 -40.93
N THR A 347 -43.27 -10.47 -41.41
CA THR A 347 -43.77 -11.33 -42.47
C THR A 347 -43.97 -10.50 -43.73
N LEU A 348 -43.46 -11.00 -44.86
CA LEU A 348 -43.57 -10.40 -46.17
C LEU A 348 -44.52 -11.21 -47.04
N TYR A 349 -45.45 -10.53 -47.70
CA TYR A 349 -46.52 -11.12 -48.50
C TYR A 349 -46.28 -10.87 -49.98
N ALA A 350 -46.30 -11.92 -50.80
CA ALA A 350 -46.12 -11.80 -52.23
C ALA A 350 -47.39 -11.23 -52.90
N ASN A 351 -47.23 -10.18 -53.71
CA ASN A 351 -48.29 -9.68 -54.58
C ASN A 351 -48.16 -10.24 -56.00
N TRP A 352 -49.31 -10.47 -56.64
CA TRP A 352 -49.41 -11.17 -57.91
C TRP A 352 -50.38 -10.49 -58.86
N THR A 353 -49.98 -10.31 -60.11
CA THR A 353 -50.87 -9.89 -61.20
C THR A 353 -51.20 -11.07 -62.09
N ALA A 354 -52.49 -11.34 -62.31
CA ALA A 354 -52.93 -12.39 -63.22
C ALA A 354 -52.48 -12.08 -64.64
N ASN A 355 -51.85 -13.05 -65.31
CA ASN A 355 -51.43 -12.92 -66.70
C ASN A 355 -52.65 -12.67 -67.59
N SER A 356 -52.50 -11.87 -68.64
CA SER A 356 -53.56 -11.62 -69.62
C SER A 356 -53.25 -12.32 -70.93
N TYR A 357 -54.21 -13.12 -71.42
CA TYR A 357 -54.09 -13.87 -72.66
C TYR A 357 -55.00 -13.27 -73.72
N ALA A 358 -54.50 -13.15 -74.95
CA ALA A 358 -55.31 -12.74 -76.08
C ALA A 358 -56.04 -13.95 -76.66
N VAL A 359 -57.37 -14.00 -76.49
CA VAL A 359 -58.22 -14.95 -77.19
C VAL A 359 -58.51 -14.40 -78.58
N THR A 360 -57.94 -15.04 -79.60
CA THR A 360 -58.13 -14.67 -81.02
C THR A 360 -59.15 -15.60 -81.66
N PHE A 361 -59.96 -15.04 -82.55
CA PHE A 361 -61.04 -15.75 -83.22
C PHE A 361 -60.75 -15.79 -84.72
N ASP A 362 -60.57 -17.00 -85.26
CA ASP A 362 -60.50 -17.22 -86.72
C ASP A 362 -61.89 -17.60 -87.23
N SER A 363 -62.47 -16.74 -88.06
CA SER A 363 -63.79 -16.97 -88.66
C SER A 363 -63.75 -17.82 -89.94
N ASN A 364 -62.59 -18.41 -90.28
CA ASN A 364 -62.36 -19.27 -91.44
C ASN A 364 -62.88 -18.66 -92.76
N GLY A 365 -62.59 -17.37 -92.96
CA GLY A 365 -63.03 -16.60 -94.14
C GLY A 365 -64.32 -15.79 -93.97
N GLY A 366 -64.94 -15.80 -92.78
CA GLY A 366 -66.06 -14.92 -92.43
C GLY A 366 -65.67 -13.49 -92.06
N SER A 367 -66.62 -12.73 -91.49
CA SER A 367 -66.36 -11.38 -90.97
C SER A 367 -65.30 -11.37 -89.85
N THR A 368 -64.57 -10.27 -89.69
CA THR A 368 -63.52 -10.14 -88.67
C THR A 368 -64.10 -10.10 -87.26
N VAL A 369 -63.48 -10.83 -86.33
CA VAL A 369 -63.83 -10.84 -84.91
C VAL A 369 -62.63 -10.34 -84.11
N SER A 370 -62.86 -9.31 -83.28
CA SER A 370 -61.81 -8.73 -82.43
C SER A 370 -61.35 -9.71 -81.37
N SER A 371 -60.05 -9.73 -81.09
CA SER A 371 -59.51 -10.48 -79.98
C SER A 371 -59.98 -9.93 -78.64
N GLN A 372 -60.02 -10.80 -77.63
CA GLN A 372 -60.39 -10.44 -76.27
C GLN A 372 -59.20 -10.68 -75.33
N PRO A 373 -58.75 -9.68 -74.55
CA PRO A 373 -57.84 -9.91 -73.45
C PRO A 373 -58.61 -10.56 -72.30
N VAL A 374 -58.17 -11.74 -71.87
CA VAL A 374 -58.78 -12.48 -70.77
C VAL A 374 -57.70 -12.79 -69.73
N SER A 375 -57.90 -12.34 -68.49
CA SER A 375 -57.01 -12.67 -67.38
C SER A 375 -57.03 -14.18 -67.11
N TYR A 376 -55.91 -14.70 -66.60
CA TYR A 376 -55.77 -16.09 -66.22
C TYR A 376 -56.95 -16.56 -65.36
N ASN A 377 -57.47 -17.75 -65.68
CA ASN A 377 -58.58 -18.41 -65.02
C ASN A 377 -59.94 -17.69 -65.09
N ASN A 378 -60.07 -16.66 -65.95
CA ASN A 378 -61.36 -16.10 -66.35
C ASN A 378 -61.82 -16.67 -67.71
N THR A 379 -63.08 -16.40 -68.06
CA THR A 379 -63.69 -16.85 -69.32
C THR A 379 -63.71 -15.73 -70.36
N ALA A 380 -63.54 -16.08 -71.64
CA ALA A 380 -63.84 -15.17 -72.74
C ALA A 380 -65.35 -14.90 -72.80
N THR A 381 -65.74 -13.74 -73.35
CA THR A 381 -67.15 -13.44 -73.64
C THR A 381 -67.49 -13.91 -75.04
N ALA A 382 -68.66 -14.52 -75.25
CA ALA A 382 -69.10 -14.91 -76.58
C ALA A 382 -69.14 -13.67 -77.51
N PRO A 383 -68.36 -13.62 -78.61
CA PRO A 383 -68.48 -12.55 -79.58
C PRO A 383 -69.78 -12.72 -80.38
N ALA A 384 -70.18 -11.70 -81.13
CA ALA A 384 -71.25 -11.85 -82.11
C ALA A 384 -70.84 -12.89 -83.17
N ASP A 385 -71.80 -13.70 -83.62
CA ASP A 385 -71.56 -14.72 -84.63
C ASP A 385 -71.00 -14.09 -85.92
N PRO A 386 -69.87 -14.59 -86.45
CA PRO A 386 -69.33 -14.09 -87.70
C PRO A 386 -70.27 -14.44 -88.86
N THR A 387 -70.27 -13.59 -89.88
CA THR A 387 -71.11 -13.79 -91.07
C THR A 387 -70.27 -14.22 -92.26
N MET A 388 -70.76 -15.21 -93.02
CA MET A 388 -70.20 -15.63 -94.30
C MET A 388 -71.35 -15.94 -95.26
N ALA A 389 -71.32 -15.35 -96.46
CA ALA A 389 -72.43 -15.48 -97.41
C ALA A 389 -72.68 -16.94 -97.78
N GLY A 390 -73.95 -17.38 -97.71
CA GLY A 390 -74.37 -18.74 -98.04
C GLY A 390 -74.09 -19.80 -96.97
N HIS A 391 -73.63 -19.41 -95.77
CA HIS A 391 -73.25 -20.33 -94.68
C HIS A 391 -73.96 -19.97 -93.36
N THR A 392 -74.10 -20.95 -92.46
CA THR A 392 -74.63 -20.81 -91.10
C THR A 392 -73.49 -21.03 -90.10
N PHE A 393 -73.39 -20.19 -89.08
CA PHE A 393 -72.39 -20.33 -88.02
C PHE A 393 -72.86 -21.37 -86.99
N GLU A 394 -72.06 -22.43 -86.79
CA GLU A 394 -72.40 -23.55 -85.89
C GLU A 394 -71.65 -23.52 -84.55
N GLY A 395 -70.66 -22.63 -84.39
CA GLY A 395 -69.93 -22.45 -83.14
C GLY A 395 -68.44 -22.18 -83.30
N TRP A 396 -67.77 -21.96 -82.17
CA TRP A 396 -66.32 -21.81 -82.08
C TRP A 396 -65.67 -23.13 -81.70
N TYR A 397 -64.49 -23.43 -82.26
CA TYR A 397 -63.75 -24.67 -82.02
C TYR A 397 -62.29 -24.35 -81.68
N THR A 398 -61.64 -25.21 -80.89
CA THR A 398 -60.23 -25.00 -80.45
C THR A 398 -59.20 -25.66 -81.37
N ASP A 399 -59.63 -26.46 -82.34
CA ASP A 399 -58.78 -27.20 -83.30
C ASP A 399 -59.19 -26.92 -84.75
N GLU A 400 -58.22 -27.03 -85.66
CA GLU A 400 -58.42 -26.76 -87.10
C GLU A 400 -59.38 -27.76 -87.77
N ASP A 401 -59.49 -28.99 -87.25
CA ASP A 401 -60.40 -30.02 -87.76
C ASP A 401 -61.86 -29.80 -87.30
N LEU A 402 -62.11 -28.76 -86.49
CA LEU A 402 -63.42 -28.37 -85.97
C LEU A 402 -64.13 -29.50 -85.19
N THR A 403 -63.36 -30.26 -84.40
CA THR A 403 -63.90 -31.41 -83.65
C THR A 403 -64.16 -31.12 -82.18
N THR A 404 -63.49 -30.12 -81.61
CA THR A 404 -63.56 -29.74 -80.19
C THR A 404 -64.20 -28.37 -80.06
N ALA A 405 -65.50 -28.35 -79.76
CA ALA A 405 -66.24 -27.10 -79.56
C ALA A 405 -65.69 -26.33 -78.34
N PHE A 406 -65.35 -25.06 -78.54
CA PHE A 406 -65.01 -24.13 -77.47
C PHE A 406 -66.28 -23.63 -76.79
N THR A 407 -66.27 -23.58 -75.46
CA THR A 407 -67.37 -22.99 -74.68
C THR A 407 -66.87 -21.74 -73.96
N PHE A 408 -67.67 -20.68 -73.97
CA PHE A 408 -67.37 -19.45 -73.21
C PHE A 408 -67.55 -19.62 -71.70
N ALA A 409 -67.74 -20.85 -71.22
CA ALA A 409 -67.62 -21.22 -69.81
C ALA A 409 -66.22 -21.79 -69.47
N THR A 410 -65.37 -22.04 -70.48
CA THR A 410 -64.01 -22.56 -70.30
C THR A 410 -63.08 -21.44 -69.84
N ALA A 411 -62.38 -21.67 -68.72
CA ALA A 411 -61.39 -20.74 -68.19
C ALA A 411 -60.13 -20.72 -69.07
N ILE A 412 -59.57 -19.54 -69.29
CA ILE A 412 -58.35 -19.35 -70.08
C ILE A 412 -57.12 -19.50 -69.18
N THR A 413 -56.30 -20.52 -69.43
CA THR A 413 -55.15 -20.87 -68.58
C THR A 413 -53.78 -20.73 -69.26
N GLY A 414 -53.73 -20.12 -70.45
CA GLY A 414 -52.59 -20.15 -71.35
C GLY A 414 -52.71 -21.34 -72.31
N ILE A 415 -52.57 -21.05 -73.61
CA ILE A 415 -52.61 -22.03 -74.71
C ILE A 415 -51.18 -22.51 -74.98
#